data_AF-A0A445B9R8-F1
#
_entry.id   AF-A0A445B9R8-F1
#
_cell.length_a   1.000
_cell.length_b   1.000
_cell.length_c   1.000
_cell.angle_alpha   90.00
_cell.angle_beta   90.00
_cell.angle_gamma   90.00
#
_symmetry.space_group_name_H-M   'P 1'
#
loop_
_entity.id
_entity.type
_entity.pdbx_description
1 polymer ?
#
loop_
_entity_poly.entity_id
_entity_poly.type
_entity_poly.pdbx_seq_one_letter_code
_entity_poly.pdbx_strand_id
1 'polypeptide(L)'
;MGGELVFEVNHDYMEFWIQIHGIPLKHMNKERGRLIGEMLGVLAEAEDPLVEGILRRSFLRVRVGINIKKPLPTGFFMDRENQSPL
;
A
#
# COMPACT_ATOMS: atom_id res chain seq x y z
N MET A 1 -2.23 35.80 -21.74
CA MET A 1 -3.34 34.83 -21.77
C MET A 1 -2.73 33.47 -21.46
N GLY A 2 -2.85 33.01 -20.22
CA GLY A 2 -2.33 31.70 -19.82
C GLY A 2 -3.30 30.63 -20.29
N GLY A 3 -2.86 29.79 -21.24
CA GLY A 3 -3.60 28.58 -21.56
C GLY A 3 -3.48 27.62 -20.38
N GLU A 4 -4.61 27.23 -19.78
CA GLU A 4 -4.64 26.09 -18.87
C GLU A 4 -4.19 24.85 -19.64
N LEU A 5 -3.11 24.23 -19.19
CA LEU A 5 -2.69 22.92 -19.67
C LEU A 5 -3.68 21.90 -19.11
N VAL A 6 -4.60 21.43 -19.96
CA VAL A 6 -5.46 20.29 -19.65
C VAL A 6 -4.57 19.04 -19.72
N PHE A 7 -4.24 18.47 -18.56
CA PHE A 7 -3.55 17.19 -18.49
C PHE A 7 -4.57 16.07 -18.69
N GLU A 8 -4.23 15.12 -19.55
CA GLU A 8 -5.03 13.90 -19.72
C GLU A 8 -4.90 13.05 -18.45
N VAL A 9 -6.03 12.83 -17.76
CA VAL A 9 -6.08 12.00 -16.56
C VAL A 9 -6.41 10.57 -16.98
N ASN A 10 -5.54 9.62 -16.65
CA ASN A 10 -5.81 8.21 -16.86
C ASN A 10 -6.84 7.71 -15.84
N HIS A 11 -8.03 7.33 -16.30
CA HIS A 11 -9.15 6.85 -15.47
C HIS A 11 -9.07 5.35 -15.15
N ASP A 12 -8.03 4.65 -15.61
CA ASP A 12 -7.82 3.23 -15.30
C ASP A 12 -7.24 3.02 -13.90
N TYR A 13 -6.72 4.07 -13.27
CA TYR A 13 -6.16 4.03 -11.92
C TYR A 13 -6.94 4.93 -10.97
N MET A 14 -7.16 4.45 -9.75
CA MET A 14 -7.77 5.21 -8.67
C MET A 14 -6.92 5.07 -7.42
N GLU A 15 -6.69 6.18 -6.69
CA GLU A 15 -5.97 6.16 -5.44
C GLU A 15 -6.88 5.79 -4.27
N PHE A 16 -6.45 4.82 -3.46
CA PHE A 16 -7.15 4.41 -2.25
C PHE A 16 -6.22 4.49 -1.04
N TRP A 17 -6.78 4.90 0.10
CA TRP A 17 -6.16 4.67 1.39
C TRP A 17 -6.38 3.22 1.82
N ILE A 18 -5.30 2.49 2.02
CA ILE A 18 -5.30 1.07 2.37
C ILE A 18 -4.72 0.91 3.78
N GLN A 19 -5.40 0.15 4.63
CA GLN A 19 -4.95 -0.26 5.95
C GLN A 19 -4.39 -1.68 5.88
N ILE A 20 -3.16 -1.87 6.35
CA ILE A 20 -2.47 -3.15 6.37
C ILE A 20 -2.41 -3.65 7.82
N HIS A 21 -3.13 -4.74 8.09
CA HIS A 21 -3.25 -5.35 9.41
C HIS A 21 -2.41 -6.63 9.53
N GLY A 22 -2.26 -7.13 10.76
CA GLY A 22 -1.56 -8.41 11.03
C GLY A 22 -0.04 -8.33 10.92
N ILE A 23 0.53 -7.12 10.80
CA ILE A 23 1.97 -6.92 10.76
C ILE A 23 2.54 -7.04 12.19
N PRO A 24 3.53 -7.90 12.42
CA PRO A 24 4.21 -7.99 13.72
C PRO A 24 4.78 -6.63 14.15
N LEU A 25 4.72 -6.29 15.45
CA LEU A 25 5.17 -5.00 15.98
C LEU A 25 6.59 -4.61 15.53
N LYS A 26 7.52 -5.57 15.48
CA LYS A 26 8.91 -5.36 14.99
C LYS A 26 9.01 -4.92 13.52
N HIS A 27 7.93 -5.05 12.76
CA HIS A 27 7.80 -4.69 11.34
C HIS A 27 6.82 -3.52 11.12
N MET A 28 6.34 -2.89 12.18
CA MET A 28 5.47 -1.71 12.10
C MET A 28 6.29 -0.45 11.81
N ASN A 29 6.78 -0.32 10.57
CA ASN A 29 7.50 0.85 10.10
C ASN A 29 7.09 1.24 8.68
N LYS A 30 7.48 2.47 8.30
CA LYS A 30 7.14 3.06 7.00
C LYS A 30 7.67 2.23 5.83
N GLU A 31 8.87 1.68 5.93
CA GLU A 31 9.52 0.89 4.88
C GLU A 31 8.75 -0.39 4.57
N ARG A 32 8.20 -1.04 5.60
CA ARG A 32 7.32 -2.22 5.43
C ARG A 32 6.00 -1.83 4.78
N GLY A 33 5.45 -0.65 5.13
CA GLY A 33 4.26 -0.10 4.47
C GLY A 33 4.52 0.16 2.99
N ARG A 34 5.63 0.84 2.68
CA ARG A 34 6.09 1.13 1.31
C ARG A 34 6.20 -0.15 0.48
N LEU A 35 6.89 -1.17 1.01
CA LEU A 35 7.08 -2.46 0.33
C LEU A 35 5.73 -3.11 -0.04
N ILE A 36 4.80 -3.17 0.92
CA ILE A 36 3.48 -3.78 0.68
C ILE A 36 2.67 -2.93 -0.30
N GLY A 37 2.72 -1.60 -0.19
CA GLY A 37 2.02 -0.70 -1.10
C GLY A 37 2.50 -0.83 -2.56
N GLU A 38 3.80 -0.99 -2.77
CA GLU A 38 4.39 -1.24 -4.10
C GLU A 38 4.00 -2.61 -4.68
N MET A 39 3.73 -3.60 -3.83
CA MET A 39 3.17 -4.88 -4.27
C MET A 39 1.69 -4.77 -4.69
N LEU A 40 0.93 -3.85 -4.08
CA LEU A 40 -0.48 -3.65 -4.36
C LEU A 40 -0.72 -2.81 -5.63
N GLY A 41 0.18 -1.87 -5.94
CA GLY A 41 0.04 -0.98 -7.10
C GLY A 41 1.05 0.15 -7.11
N VAL A 42 0.65 1.30 -7.65
CA VAL A 42 1.52 2.49 -7.71
C VAL A 42 1.45 3.22 -6.37
N LEU A 43 2.50 3.14 -5.57
CA LEU A 43 2.53 3.81 -4.27
C LEU A 43 2.53 5.33 -4.45
N ALA A 44 1.53 6.01 -3.88
CA ALA A 44 1.46 7.47 -3.79
C ALA A 44 2.03 7.96 -2.45
N GLU A 45 1.73 7.26 -1.35
CA GLU A 45 2.15 7.67 -0.01
C GLU A 45 2.25 6.47 0.94
N ALA A 46 3.22 6.52 1.87
CA ALA A 46 3.29 5.63 3.02
C ALA A 46 3.42 6.47 4.29
N GLU A 47 2.48 6.31 5.21
CA GLU A 47 2.51 7.03 6.49
C GLU A 47 3.54 6.41 7.43
N ASP A 48 4.13 7.25 8.29
CA ASP A 48 4.88 6.76 9.43
C ASP A 48 3.88 6.30 10.51
N PRO A 49 3.91 5.02 10.93
CA PRO A 49 3.06 4.55 12.01
C PRO A 49 3.45 5.13 13.38
N LEU A 50 4.66 5.67 13.53
CA LEU A 50 5.14 6.36 14.72
C LEU A 50 4.79 7.85 14.63
N VAL A 51 4.08 8.35 15.64
CA VAL A 51 3.84 9.78 15.82
C VAL A 51 4.52 10.17 17.13
N GLU A 52 5.50 11.08 17.05
CA GLU A 52 6.33 11.47 18.19
C GLU A 52 7.07 10.27 18.84
N GLY A 53 7.49 9.31 18.01
CA GLY A 53 8.16 8.08 18.48
C GLY A 53 7.25 7.05 19.12
N ILE A 54 5.93 7.30 19.18
CA ILE A 54 4.94 6.38 19.75
C ILE A 54 4.13 5.74 18.63
N LEU A 55 4.02 4.41 18.65
CA LEU A 55 3.15 3.67 17.75
C LEU A 55 1.68 3.97 18.07
N ARG A 56 1.02 4.83 17.29
CA ARG A 56 -0.36 5.27 17.56
C ARG A 56 -1.42 4.31 17.05
N ARG A 57 -1.06 3.37 16.15
CA ARG A 57 -2.00 2.53 15.41
C ARG A 57 -1.49 1.09 15.31
N SER A 58 -2.41 0.13 15.27
CA SER A 58 -2.12 -1.31 15.09
C SER A 58 -2.09 -1.75 13.62
N PHE A 59 -1.97 -0.80 12.68
CA PHE A 59 -1.92 -1.03 11.24
C PHE A 59 -0.97 -0.03 10.56
N LEU A 60 -0.43 -0.43 9.41
CA LEU A 60 0.26 0.49 8.49
C LEU A 60 -0.77 1.11 7.54
N ARG A 61 -0.59 2.36 7.15
CA ARG A 61 -1.47 3.04 6.21
C ARG A 61 -0.69 3.57 5.00
N VAL A 62 -1.17 3.22 3.83
CA VAL A 62 -0.58 3.63 2.54
C VAL A 62 -1.65 4.16 1.62
N ARG A 63 -1.28 5.07 0.72
CA ARG A 63 -2.10 5.51 -0.41
C ARG A 63 -1.52 4.89 -1.67
N VAL A 64 -2.34 4.13 -2.40
CA VAL A 64 -1.91 3.36 -3.56
C VAL A 64 -2.88 3.60 -4.71
N GLY A 65 -2.34 3.92 -5.89
CA GLY A 65 -3.03 3.88 -7.16
C GLY A 65 -3.24 2.45 -7.62
N ILE A 66 -4.49 2.00 -7.64
CA ILE A 66 -4.90 0.66 -8.05
C ILE A 66 -5.53 0.71 -9.44
N ASN A 67 -5.17 -0.23 -10.31
CA ASN A 67 -5.81 -0.39 -11.61
C ASN A 67 -7.23 -0.93 -11.44
N ILE A 68 -8.24 -0.10 -11.67
CA ILE A 68 -9.66 -0.44 -11.47
C ILE A 68 -10.26 -1.25 -12.62
N LYS A 69 -9.53 -1.46 -13.72
CA LYS A 69 -9.93 -2.38 -14.80
C LYS A 69 -9.66 -3.85 -14.44
N LYS A 70 -8.86 -4.11 -13.41
CA LYS A 70 -8.56 -5.45 -12.92
C LYS A 70 -9.35 -5.74 -11.65
N PRO A 71 -9.75 -7.01 -11.40
CA PRO A 71 -10.36 -7.37 -10.13
C PRO A 71 -9.37 -7.13 -8.98
N LEU A 72 -9.88 -6.76 -7.81
CA LEU A 72 -9.06 -6.61 -6.62
C LEU A 72 -8.47 -7.98 -6.23
N PRO A 73 -7.15 -8.08 -6.01
CA PRO A 73 -6.55 -9.30 -5.48
C PRO A 73 -7.13 -9.58 -4.09
N THR A 74 -7.71 -10.76 -3.87
CA THR A 74 -8.27 -11.17 -2.58
C THR A 74 -7.22 -11.80 -1.65
N GLY A 75 -6.02 -12.05 -2.15
CA GLY A 75 -4.89 -12.61 -1.42
C GLY A 75 -3.71 -12.92 -2.33
N PHE A 76 -2.63 -13.42 -1.74
CA PHE A 76 -1.46 -13.93 -2.46
C PHE A 76 -0.91 -15.15 -1.75
N PHE A 77 -0.23 -16.03 -2.49
CA PHE A 77 0.49 -17.15 -1.91
C PHE A 77 1.79 -16.64 -1.29
N MET A 78 2.03 -16.97 -0.02
CA MET A 78 3.34 -16.80 0.59
C MET A 78 4.11 -18.10 0.42
N ASP A 79 5.21 -18.06 -0.32
CA ASP A 79 6.15 -19.16 -0.36
C ASP A 79 6.70 -19.38 1.06
N ARG A 80 6.43 -20.57 1.60
CA ARG A 80 7.00 -20.99 2.87
C ARG A 80 8.39 -21.53 2.58
N GLU A 81 9.42 -20.76 2.90
CA GLU A 81 10.77 -21.31 2.93
C GLU A 81 10.81 -22.45 3.98
N ASN A 82 11.16 -23.67 3.54
CA ASN A 82 11.43 -24.85 4.37
C ASN A 82 10.26 -25.45 5.20
N GLN A 83 9.03 -25.55 4.66
CA GLN A 83 8.01 -26.42 5.28
C GLN A 83 7.36 -27.35 4.27
N SER A 84 7.32 -28.65 4.61
CA SER A 84 6.55 -29.66 3.87
C SER A 84 5.07 -29.28 3.80
N PRO A 85 4.34 -29.64 2.72
CA PRO A 85 2.90 -29.43 2.65
C PRO A 85 2.20 -30.15 3.80
N LEU A 86 1.11 -29.56 4.30
CA LEU A 86 0.18 -30.22 5.24
C LEU A 86 -0.53 -31.40 4.58
#